data_AF-A0AAQ4DQ34-F1
#
_entry.id   AF-A0AAQ4DQ34-F1
#
_cell.length_a   1.000
_cell.length_b   1.000
_cell.length_c   1.000
_cell.angle_alpha   90.00
_cell.angle_beta   90.00
_cell.angle_gamma   90.00
#
_symmetry.space_group_name_H-M   'P 1'
#
loop_
_entity.id
_entity.type
_entity.pdbx_description
1 polymer ?
#
loop_
_entity_poly.entity_id
_entity_poly.type
_entity_poly.pdbx_seq_one_letter_code
_entity_poly.pdbx_strand_id
1 'polypeptide(L)'
;MLEKLSVGETPRWRSSALEKLRVEETPRWRNSALEKLRFEETPRWRNSVLEKLRVGETPRWRNSGLEKLRAGETPRFRNSVLEKLHAGETPRWRNSAFEKLRVGDTPRWRNSAFEKLRAGETPRWRKSALEKLRVGKTPRWRNSALENVRVKESPCQGNSELEKLRVVEIPRWRNSALEKVRARETPSWKNSALEKLCVGECPR
;
A
#
# COMPACT_ATOMS: atom_id res chain seq x y z
N MET A 1 29.77 -6.16 -15.60
CA MET A 1 29.13 -5.36 -14.52
C MET A 1 29.62 -3.94 -14.65
N LEU A 2 28.76 -2.95 -14.47
CA LEU A 2 29.19 -1.54 -14.37
C LEU A 2 29.04 -1.17 -12.89
N GLU A 3 30.16 -0.82 -12.24
CA GLU A 3 30.22 -0.63 -10.78
C GLU A 3 29.55 0.67 -10.33
N LYS A 4 29.69 1.75 -11.10
CA LYS A 4 29.06 3.05 -10.84
C LYS A 4 28.81 3.75 -12.17
N LEU A 5 27.59 4.25 -12.35
CA LEU A 5 27.20 5.08 -13.49
C LEU A 5 26.46 6.32 -12.96
N SER A 6 26.79 7.47 -13.54
CA SER A 6 26.00 8.70 -13.45
C SER A 6 25.62 9.06 -14.88
N VAL A 7 24.34 9.24 -15.15
CA VAL A 7 23.83 9.56 -16.49
C VAL A 7 22.97 10.80 -16.39
N GLY A 8 23.31 11.82 -17.16
CA GLY A 8 22.63 13.12 -17.22
C GLY A 8 21.64 13.28 -18.37
N GLU A 9 21.38 12.22 -19.15
CA GLU A 9 20.35 12.21 -20.21
C GLU A 9 19.20 11.26 -19.84
N THR A 10 18.22 11.05 -20.75
CA THR A 10 17.06 10.15 -20.57
C THR A 10 17.33 8.73 -21.11
N PRO A 11 18.17 7.88 -20.47
CA PRO A 11 18.59 6.64 -21.07
C PRO A 11 17.45 5.63 -21.16
N ARG A 12 17.50 4.85 -22.23
CA ARG A 12 16.61 3.70 -22.45
C ARG A 12 17.42 2.41 -22.38
N TRP A 13 17.27 1.70 -21.27
CA TRP A 13 17.96 0.44 -21.03
C TRP A 13 17.08 -0.74 -21.41
N ARG A 14 17.61 -1.56 -22.31
CA ARG A 14 16.89 -2.75 -22.79
C ARG A 14 17.12 -3.96 -21.87
N SER A 15 18.35 -4.14 -21.40
CA SER A 15 18.74 -5.13 -20.39
C SER A 15 19.92 -4.58 -19.61
N SER A 16 19.91 -4.74 -18.29
CA SER A 16 20.95 -4.17 -17.43
C SER A 16 21.07 -4.92 -16.10
N ALA A 17 22.31 -5.18 -15.71
CA ALA A 17 22.67 -5.63 -14.37
C ALA A 17 23.73 -4.68 -13.81
N LEU A 18 23.37 -3.91 -12.79
CA LEU A 18 24.22 -2.88 -12.17
C LEU A 18 24.17 -3.02 -10.65
N GLU A 19 25.29 -2.77 -10.00
CA GLU A 19 25.36 -2.82 -8.55
C GLU A 19 24.87 -1.50 -7.94
N LYS A 20 25.39 -0.37 -8.43
CA LYS A 20 25.06 0.97 -7.94
C LYS A 20 24.83 1.95 -9.09
N LEU A 21 23.73 2.67 -9.04
CA LEU A 21 23.40 3.69 -10.04
C LEU A 21 22.70 4.88 -9.39
N ARG A 22 23.11 6.09 -9.80
CA ARG A 22 22.41 7.35 -9.56
C ARG A 22 22.04 7.96 -10.90
N VAL A 23 20.79 8.34 -11.06
CA VAL A 23 20.31 9.05 -12.25
C VAL A 23 19.43 10.19 -11.79
N GLU A 24 19.65 11.36 -12.38
CA GLU A 24 18.94 12.58 -12.03
C GLU A 24 17.69 12.77 -12.92
N GLU A 25 17.70 12.23 -14.14
CA GLU A 25 16.58 12.34 -15.08
C GLU A 25 15.63 11.12 -15.12
N THR A 26 14.87 10.96 -16.22
CA THR A 26 13.68 10.10 -16.37
C THR A 26 13.92 8.79 -17.17
N PRO A 27 14.71 7.83 -16.65
CA PRO A 27 15.12 6.66 -17.41
C PRO A 27 13.97 5.68 -17.64
N ARG A 28 14.10 4.89 -18.71
CA ARG A 28 13.19 3.78 -19.01
C ARG A 28 13.94 2.46 -19.06
N TRP A 29 13.47 1.50 -18.28
CA TRP A 29 14.06 0.16 -18.16
C TRP A 29 13.07 -0.90 -18.62
N ARG A 30 13.53 -1.81 -19.49
CA ARG A 30 12.69 -2.91 -19.98
C ARG A 30 12.85 -4.22 -19.21
N ASN A 31 14.07 -4.52 -18.80
CA ASN A 31 14.46 -5.65 -17.96
C ASN A 31 15.65 -5.20 -17.12
N SER A 32 15.60 -5.38 -15.81
CA SER A 32 16.66 -4.87 -14.92
C SER A 32 16.79 -5.71 -13.65
N ALA A 33 18.04 -5.96 -13.24
CA ALA A 33 18.39 -6.53 -11.96
C ALA A 33 19.41 -5.58 -11.30
N LEU A 34 19.03 -4.91 -10.21
CA LEU A 34 19.86 -3.84 -9.65
C LEU A 34 19.87 -3.90 -8.13
N GLU A 35 21.04 -3.71 -7.52
CA GLU A 35 21.17 -3.83 -6.07
C GLU A 35 20.78 -2.52 -5.38
N LYS A 36 21.41 -1.40 -5.74
CA LYS A 36 21.23 -0.11 -5.05
C LYS A 36 21.00 1.04 -6.03
N LEU A 37 19.91 1.77 -5.80
CA LEU A 37 19.47 2.84 -6.70
C LEU A 37 18.99 4.09 -5.98
N ARG A 38 19.31 5.24 -6.57
CA ARG A 38 18.74 6.54 -6.21
C ARG A 38 18.33 7.29 -7.47
N PHE A 39 17.08 7.71 -7.51
CA PHE A 39 16.54 8.56 -8.56
C PHE A 39 15.80 9.74 -7.97
N GLU A 40 15.92 10.88 -8.63
CA GLU A 40 15.18 12.09 -8.26
C GLU A 40 13.86 12.12 -9.05
N GLU A 41 13.85 11.80 -10.35
CA GLU A 41 12.65 11.98 -11.18
C GLU A 41 12.17 10.77 -12.03
N THR A 42 10.86 10.50 -11.90
CA THR A 42 9.92 9.78 -12.81
C THR A 42 10.38 8.51 -13.55
N PRO A 43 11.17 7.60 -12.96
CA PRO A 43 11.69 6.46 -13.70
C PRO A 43 10.57 5.46 -14.04
N ARG A 44 10.68 4.83 -15.22
CA ARG A 44 9.73 3.81 -15.69
C ARG A 44 10.40 2.46 -15.81
N TRP A 45 9.78 1.46 -15.20
CA TRP A 45 10.30 0.10 -15.12
C TRP A 45 9.29 -0.90 -15.62
N ARG A 46 9.77 -1.77 -16.51
CA ARG A 46 9.13 -3.01 -16.90
C ARG A 46 10.07 -4.13 -16.45
N ASN A 47 9.52 -5.18 -15.83
CA ASN A 47 10.25 -6.38 -15.41
C ASN A 47 11.55 -6.05 -14.64
N SER A 48 11.42 -5.77 -13.36
CA SER A 48 12.56 -5.37 -12.53
C SER A 48 12.64 -6.18 -11.24
N VAL A 49 13.86 -6.53 -10.84
CA VAL A 49 14.17 -7.07 -9.52
C VAL A 49 15.17 -6.13 -8.87
N LEU A 50 14.79 -5.49 -7.77
CA LEU A 50 15.67 -4.55 -7.07
C LEU A 50 15.75 -4.84 -5.57
N GLU A 51 16.93 -4.72 -5.00
CA GLU A 51 17.12 -4.92 -3.56
C GLU A 51 16.78 -3.64 -2.79
N LYS A 52 17.44 -2.52 -3.12
CA LYS A 52 17.31 -1.24 -2.41
C LYS A 52 17.11 -0.08 -3.37
N LEU A 53 15.99 0.61 -3.22
CA LEU A 53 15.64 1.74 -4.05
C LEU A 53 15.17 2.94 -3.24
N ARG A 54 15.70 4.12 -3.58
CA ARG A 54 15.11 5.41 -3.22
C ARG A 54 14.71 6.15 -4.48
N VAL A 55 13.48 6.61 -4.51
CA VAL A 55 12.92 7.43 -5.58
C VAL A 55 12.26 8.65 -4.98
N GLY A 56 12.50 9.81 -5.57
CA GLY A 56 11.72 11.02 -5.36
C GLY A 56 10.31 10.87 -5.94
N GLU A 57 10.13 11.26 -7.20
CA GLU A 57 8.79 11.54 -7.72
C GLU A 57 8.27 10.56 -8.80
N THR A 58 6.98 10.25 -8.69
CA THR A 58 6.08 9.65 -9.70
C THR A 58 6.56 8.37 -10.43
N PRO A 59 7.30 7.43 -9.79
CA PRO A 59 7.82 6.27 -10.50
C PRO A 59 6.70 5.36 -10.98
N ARG A 60 6.94 4.65 -12.08
CA ARG A 60 6.00 3.67 -12.63
C ARG A 60 6.64 2.30 -12.77
N TRP A 61 6.01 1.30 -12.18
CA TRP A 61 6.49 -0.07 -12.15
C TRP A 61 5.46 -1.04 -12.73
N ARG A 62 5.94 -1.96 -13.54
CA ARG A 62 5.16 -3.08 -14.05
C ARG A 62 5.97 -4.37 -13.91
N ASN A 63 5.38 -5.38 -13.28
CA ASN A 63 6.03 -6.67 -13.04
C ASN A 63 7.34 -6.49 -12.26
N SER A 64 7.25 -6.13 -10.98
CA SER A 64 8.43 -5.78 -10.19
C SER A 64 8.51 -6.54 -8.87
N GLY A 65 9.69 -7.05 -8.53
CA GLY A 65 10.04 -7.53 -7.19
C GLY A 65 10.97 -6.54 -6.51
N LEU A 66 10.63 -6.08 -5.30
CA LEU A 66 11.46 -5.13 -4.55
C LEU A 66 11.59 -5.54 -3.09
N GLU A 67 12.81 -5.62 -2.57
CA GLU A 67 13.00 -5.92 -1.14
C GLU A 67 12.74 -4.67 -0.29
N LYS A 68 13.42 -3.56 -0.60
CA LYS A 68 13.32 -2.31 0.15
C LYS A 68 13.12 -1.11 -0.77
N LEU A 69 11.99 -0.42 -0.60
CA LEU A 69 11.67 0.79 -1.34
C LEU A 69 11.34 1.96 -0.41
N ARG A 70 11.94 3.12 -0.67
CA ARG A 70 11.42 4.43 -0.28
C ARG A 70 11.02 5.19 -1.53
N ALA A 71 9.73 5.45 -1.69
CA ALA A 71 9.21 6.27 -2.76
C ALA A 71 8.61 7.55 -2.16
N GLY A 72 8.89 8.69 -2.77
CA GLY A 72 8.19 9.94 -2.49
C GLY A 72 6.79 9.92 -3.08
N GLU A 73 6.50 10.88 -3.94
CA GLU A 73 5.13 11.21 -4.33
C GLU A 73 4.57 10.36 -5.47
N THR A 74 3.28 10.03 -5.38
CA THR A 74 2.41 9.46 -6.42
C THR A 74 2.89 8.16 -7.10
N PRO A 75 3.64 7.25 -6.46
CA PRO A 75 4.20 6.11 -7.15
C PRO A 75 3.10 5.14 -7.63
N ARG A 76 3.31 4.54 -8.80
CA ARG A 76 2.34 3.64 -9.44
C ARG A 76 2.94 2.26 -9.68
N PHE A 77 2.22 1.24 -9.24
CA PHE A 77 2.66 -0.15 -9.36
C PHE A 77 1.57 -1.04 -9.91
N ARG A 78 2.01 -1.99 -10.74
CA ARG A 78 1.16 -3.01 -11.33
C ARG A 78 1.89 -4.35 -11.33
N ASN A 79 1.24 -5.38 -10.79
CA ASN A 79 1.80 -6.73 -10.70
C ASN A 79 3.14 -6.68 -9.95
N SER A 80 3.11 -6.34 -8.66
CA SER A 80 4.33 -6.08 -7.89
C SER A 80 4.32 -6.80 -6.55
N VAL A 81 5.48 -7.33 -6.17
CA VAL A 81 5.71 -7.95 -4.87
C VAL A 81 6.77 -7.13 -4.15
N LEU A 82 6.46 -6.68 -2.93
CA LEU A 82 7.35 -5.86 -2.14
C LEU A 82 7.44 -6.33 -0.70
N GLU A 83 8.65 -6.47 -0.17
CA GLU A 83 8.82 -6.89 1.23
C GLU A 83 8.64 -5.71 2.18
N LYS A 84 9.43 -4.64 2.00
CA LYS A 84 9.40 -3.44 2.84
C LYS A 84 9.24 -2.18 2.00
N LEU A 85 8.19 -1.43 2.27
CA LEU A 85 7.90 -0.20 1.55
C LEU A 85 7.54 0.95 2.49
N HIS A 86 8.16 2.10 2.22
CA HIS A 86 7.69 3.40 2.63
C HIS A 86 7.30 4.23 1.41
N ALA A 87 6.04 4.63 1.32
CA ALA A 87 5.54 5.51 0.26
C ALA A 87 4.99 6.79 0.86
N GLY A 88 5.26 7.91 0.19
CA GLY A 88 4.66 9.20 0.47
C GLY A 88 3.20 9.26 0.02
N GLU A 89 2.86 10.35 -0.65
CA GLU A 89 1.47 10.72 -0.93
C GLU A 89 0.89 10.02 -2.17
N THR A 90 -0.42 9.75 -2.13
CA THR A 90 -1.30 9.32 -3.23
C THR A 90 -0.88 8.07 -4.03
N PRO A 91 -0.20 7.05 -3.45
CA PRO A 91 0.31 5.96 -4.25
C PRO A 91 -0.82 5.06 -4.77
N ARG A 92 -0.62 4.48 -5.96
CA ARG A 92 -1.62 3.64 -6.65
C ARG A 92 -1.08 2.27 -6.97
N TRP A 93 -1.87 1.26 -6.63
CA TRP A 93 -1.44 -0.13 -6.68
C TRP A 93 -2.51 -1.01 -7.29
N ARG A 94 -2.07 -1.94 -8.14
CA ARG A 94 -2.94 -2.92 -8.78
C ARG A 94 -2.27 -4.28 -8.86
N ASN A 95 -2.94 -5.31 -8.36
CA ASN A 95 -2.39 -6.67 -8.33
C ASN A 95 -1.04 -6.69 -7.60
N SER A 96 -1.05 -6.37 -6.31
CA SER A 96 0.20 -6.18 -5.56
C SER A 96 0.16 -6.84 -4.19
N ALA A 97 1.28 -7.40 -3.76
CA ALA A 97 1.43 -8.06 -2.47
C ALA A 97 2.54 -7.40 -1.64
N PHE A 98 2.30 -7.24 -0.34
CA PHE A 98 3.23 -6.60 0.59
C PHE A 98 3.35 -7.36 1.90
N GLU A 99 4.57 -7.46 2.41
CA GLU A 99 4.78 -7.93 3.78
C GLU A 99 4.62 -6.79 4.78
N LYS A 100 5.43 -5.72 4.65
CA LYS A 100 5.46 -4.58 5.56
C LYS A 100 5.36 -3.27 4.81
N LEU A 101 4.32 -2.51 5.13
CA LEU A 101 3.99 -1.30 4.40
C LEU A 101 3.66 -0.13 5.33
N ARG A 102 4.29 1.02 5.08
CA ARG A 102 3.92 2.31 5.66
C ARG A 102 3.67 3.33 4.56
N VAL A 103 2.44 3.82 4.48
CA VAL A 103 2.03 4.79 3.47
C VAL A 103 1.44 6.04 4.11
N GLY A 104 1.75 7.18 3.52
CA GLY A 104 1.10 8.46 3.82
C GLY A 104 -0.33 8.50 3.29
N ASP A 105 -0.69 9.61 2.66
CA ASP A 105 -2.09 9.97 2.48
C ASP A 105 -2.69 9.50 1.16
N THR A 106 -4.00 9.26 1.19
CA THR A 106 -4.89 8.94 0.06
C THR A 106 -4.51 7.72 -0.81
N PRO A 107 -3.91 6.63 -0.28
CA PRO A 107 -3.48 5.53 -1.13
C PRO A 107 -4.66 4.76 -1.72
N ARG A 108 -4.48 4.26 -2.94
CA ARG A 108 -5.50 3.49 -3.66
C ARG A 108 -4.99 2.10 -4.02
N TRP A 109 -5.75 1.09 -3.60
CA TRP A 109 -5.42 -0.32 -3.77
C TRP A 109 -6.51 -1.05 -4.53
N ARG A 110 -6.09 -1.91 -5.45
CA ARG A 110 -6.99 -2.82 -6.16
C ARG A 110 -6.35 -4.19 -6.30
N ASN A 111 -7.05 -5.24 -5.89
CA ASN A 111 -6.54 -6.61 -5.93
C ASN A 111 -5.19 -6.68 -5.19
N SER A 112 -5.20 -6.40 -3.89
CA SER A 112 -3.96 -6.29 -3.12
C SER A 112 -4.01 -7.05 -1.81
N ALA A 113 -2.89 -7.66 -1.43
CA ALA A 113 -2.74 -8.44 -0.22
C ALA A 113 -1.65 -7.84 0.67
N PHE A 114 -1.86 -7.83 1.99
CA PHE A 114 -0.88 -7.33 2.95
C PHE A 114 -0.88 -8.11 4.26
N GLU A 115 0.30 -8.37 4.79
CA GLU A 115 0.48 -8.90 6.13
C GLU A 115 0.39 -7.77 7.17
N LYS A 116 1.20 -6.71 7.02
CA LYS A 116 1.26 -5.57 7.95
C LYS A 116 1.22 -4.24 7.23
N LEU A 117 0.15 -3.47 7.44
CA LEU A 117 -0.05 -2.15 6.85
C LEU A 117 -0.29 -1.05 7.90
N ARG A 118 0.41 0.07 7.74
CA ARG A 118 0.08 1.36 8.35
C ARG A 118 -0.23 2.37 7.24
N ALA A 119 -1.45 2.86 7.21
CA ALA A 119 -1.89 3.87 6.25
C ALA A 119 -2.27 5.17 6.98
N GLY A 120 -1.96 6.31 6.33
CA GLY A 120 -2.36 7.64 6.76
C GLY A 120 -3.84 7.90 6.52
N GLU A 121 -4.16 9.02 5.89
CA GLU A 121 -5.53 9.50 5.75
C GLU A 121 -6.23 9.00 4.47
N THR A 122 -7.54 8.75 4.56
CA THR A 122 -8.46 8.44 3.45
C THR A 122 -8.09 7.27 2.51
N PRO A 123 -7.46 6.18 2.97
CA PRO A 123 -7.11 5.07 2.09
C PRO A 123 -8.33 4.36 1.50
N ARG A 124 -8.20 3.90 0.25
CA ARG A 124 -9.27 3.20 -0.47
C ARG A 124 -8.81 1.82 -0.94
N TRP A 125 -9.55 0.79 -0.57
CA TRP A 125 -9.31 -0.59 -0.97
C TRP A 125 -10.48 -1.18 -1.74
N ARG A 126 -10.13 -1.98 -2.75
CA ARG A 126 -11.08 -2.78 -3.52
C ARG A 126 -10.50 -4.15 -3.79
N LYS A 127 -11.21 -5.21 -3.41
CA LYS A 127 -10.75 -6.59 -3.59
C LYS A 127 -9.40 -6.79 -2.89
N SER A 128 -9.38 -6.60 -1.57
CA SER A 128 -8.14 -6.64 -0.79
C SER A 128 -8.22 -7.60 0.39
N ALA A 129 -7.09 -8.22 0.70
CA ALA A 129 -6.91 -9.08 1.88
C ALA A 129 -5.87 -8.44 2.81
N LEU A 130 -6.20 -8.32 4.09
CA LEU A 130 -5.40 -7.56 5.07
C LEU A 130 -5.41 -8.29 6.42
N GLU A 131 -4.24 -8.72 6.89
CA GLU A 131 -4.11 -9.40 8.17
C GLU A 131 -4.01 -8.40 9.34
N LYS A 132 -3.04 -7.48 9.32
CA LYS A 132 -2.86 -6.46 10.38
C LYS A 132 -2.87 -5.07 9.79
N LEU A 133 -3.90 -4.29 10.12
CA LEU A 133 -4.05 -2.91 9.65
C LEU A 133 -4.13 -1.90 10.79
N ARG A 134 -3.39 -0.79 10.63
CA ARG A 134 -3.63 0.45 11.36
C ARG A 134 -3.88 1.58 10.37
N VAL A 135 -5.01 2.27 10.52
CA VAL A 135 -5.36 3.44 9.71
C VAL A 135 -5.56 4.65 10.62
N GLY A 136 -5.13 5.81 10.14
CA GLY A 136 -5.55 7.09 10.70
C GLY A 136 -7.05 7.29 10.49
N LYS A 137 -7.42 7.92 9.37
CA LYS A 137 -8.76 8.49 9.18
C LYS A 137 -9.47 7.95 7.93
N THR A 138 -10.79 7.81 8.05
CA THR A 138 -11.76 7.63 6.96
C THR A 138 -11.44 6.56 5.90
N PRO A 139 -11.03 5.33 6.31
CA PRO A 139 -10.77 4.27 5.35
C PRO A 139 -12.05 3.80 4.63
N ARG A 140 -11.94 3.49 3.33
CA ARG A 140 -13.03 2.93 2.53
C ARG A 140 -12.68 1.56 1.95
N TRP A 141 -13.53 0.58 2.19
CA TRP A 141 -13.27 -0.83 1.89
C TRP A 141 -14.43 -1.40 1.08
N ARG A 142 -14.10 -2.14 0.02
CA ARG A 142 -15.11 -2.82 -0.80
C ARG A 142 -14.62 -4.19 -1.21
N ASN A 143 -15.43 -5.22 -1.01
CA ASN A 143 -15.07 -6.59 -1.36
C ASN A 143 -13.74 -7.00 -0.72
N SER A 144 -13.55 -6.76 0.59
CA SER A 144 -12.29 -7.01 1.28
C SER A 144 -12.45 -7.99 2.44
N ALA A 145 -11.39 -8.73 2.75
CA ALA A 145 -11.34 -9.70 3.84
C ALA A 145 -10.25 -9.29 4.85
N LEU A 146 -10.67 -9.06 6.10
CA LEU A 146 -9.92 -8.31 7.08
C LEU A 146 -9.84 -9.05 8.40
N GLU A 147 -8.65 -9.15 8.98
CA GLU A 147 -8.50 -9.86 10.25
C GLU A 147 -8.41 -8.88 11.43
N ASN A 148 -7.30 -8.17 11.59
CA ASN A 148 -7.04 -7.31 12.75
C ASN A 148 -6.89 -5.85 12.34
N VAL A 149 -7.96 -5.08 12.56
CA VAL A 149 -8.05 -3.69 12.10
C VAL A 149 -8.17 -2.72 13.26
N ARG A 150 -7.36 -1.66 13.23
CA ARG A 150 -7.49 -0.48 14.10
C ARG A 150 -7.66 0.76 13.24
N VAL A 151 -8.77 1.46 13.42
CA VAL A 151 -9.08 2.73 12.74
C VAL A 151 -9.30 3.79 13.81
N LYS A 152 -8.73 4.98 13.65
CA LYS A 152 -9.10 6.09 14.53
C LYS A 152 -10.50 6.57 14.17
N GLU A 153 -10.70 6.97 12.92
CA GLU A 153 -11.91 7.72 12.55
C GLU A 153 -12.68 7.08 11.38
N SER A 154 -14.00 6.96 11.56
CA SER A 154 -15.03 6.86 10.52
C SER A 154 -14.78 5.90 9.33
N PRO A 155 -14.62 4.58 9.53
CA PRO A 155 -14.49 3.63 8.44
C PRO A 155 -15.84 3.42 7.70
N CYS A 156 -15.76 3.27 6.38
CA CYS A 156 -16.89 2.84 5.55
C CYS A 156 -16.55 1.52 4.85
N GLN A 157 -17.36 0.50 5.06
CA GLN A 157 -17.12 -0.83 4.49
C GLN A 157 -18.38 -1.39 3.82
N GLY A 158 -18.17 -2.00 2.67
CA GLY A 158 -19.22 -2.62 1.86
C GLY A 158 -18.82 -3.99 1.34
N ASN A 159 -19.72 -4.97 1.38
CA ASN A 159 -19.50 -6.32 0.84
C ASN A 159 -18.20 -6.93 1.35
N SER A 160 -17.92 -6.91 2.65
CA SER A 160 -16.60 -7.26 3.18
C SER A 160 -16.72 -8.01 4.50
N GLU A 161 -15.71 -8.82 4.80
CA GLU A 161 -15.61 -9.65 6.00
C GLU A 161 -14.56 -9.09 6.95
N LEU A 162 -14.84 -9.14 8.26
CA LEU A 162 -13.96 -8.57 9.29
C LEU A 162 -13.98 -9.40 10.57
N GLU A 163 -12.82 -9.92 10.98
CA GLU A 163 -12.72 -10.70 12.22
C GLU A 163 -12.71 -9.78 13.45
N LYS A 164 -11.76 -8.84 13.52
CA LYS A 164 -11.54 -7.98 14.69
C LYS A 164 -11.34 -6.53 14.29
N LEU A 165 -12.22 -5.66 14.80
CA LEU A 165 -12.13 -4.22 14.64
C LEU A 165 -12.07 -3.48 15.96
N ARG A 166 -11.17 -2.51 16.04
CA ARG A 166 -11.26 -1.40 16.99
C ARG A 166 -11.39 -0.09 16.23
N VAL A 167 -12.46 0.65 16.52
CA VAL A 167 -12.72 1.96 15.97
C VAL A 167 -13.04 2.94 17.10
N VAL A 168 -12.61 4.19 16.97
CA VAL A 168 -12.96 5.23 17.94
C VAL A 168 -14.33 5.83 17.57
N GLU A 169 -14.48 6.32 16.34
CA GLU A 169 -15.71 7.00 15.89
C GLU A 169 -16.68 6.11 15.08
N ILE A 170 -17.86 6.67 14.75
CA ILE A 170 -18.97 6.06 13.98
C ILE A 170 -18.52 5.34 12.70
N PRO A 171 -18.60 3.99 12.64
CA PRO A 171 -18.40 3.28 11.40
C PRO A 171 -19.73 3.08 10.62
N ARG A 172 -19.61 2.91 9.30
CA ARG A 172 -20.74 2.59 8.41
C ARG A 172 -20.51 1.27 7.67
N TRP A 173 -21.43 0.32 7.85
CA TRP A 173 -21.35 -1.02 7.27
C TRP A 173 -22.52 -1.29 6.34
N ARG A 174 -22.24 -1.92 5.19
CA ARG A 174 -23.27 -2.41 4.28
C ARG A 174 -22.91 -3.81 3.78
N ASN A 175 -23.84 -4.75 3.81
CA ASN A 175 -23.61 -6.12 3.30
C ASN A 175 -22.31 -6.73 3.85
N SER A 176 -22.08 -6.62 5.16
CA SER A 176 -20.80 -7.03 5.77
C SER A 176 -21.02 -8.04 6.88
N ALA A 177 -20.12 -9.01 7.00
CA ALA A 177 -20.10 -9.98 8.09
C ALA A 177 -18.93 -9.65 9.02
N LEU A 178 -19.21 -9.39 10.29
CA LEU A 178 -18.19 -9.05 11.28
C LEU A 178 -18.28 -9.98 12.50
N GLU A 179 -17.14 -10.39 13.05
CA GLU A 179 -17.11 -11.24 14.24
C GLU A 179 -17.06 -10.38 15.52
N LYS A 180 -16.01 -9.57 15.70
CA LYS A 180 -15.77 -8.79 16.92
C LYS A 180 -15.51 -7.33 16.61
N VAL A 181 -16.43 -6.44 17.04
CA VAL A 181 -16.29 -4.99 16.89
C VAL A 181 -16.27 -4.30 18.24
N ARG A 182 -15.29 -3.43 18.44
CA ARG A 182 -15.25 -2.45 19.53
C ARG A 182 -15.31 -1.05 18.95
N ALA A 183 -16.34 -0.30 19.31
CA ALA A 183 -16.55 1.09 18.90
C ALA A 183 -16.82 1.95 20.14
N ARG A 184 -16.45 3.24 20.16
CA ARG A 184 -16.94 4.12 21.24
C ARG A 184 -18.37 4.59 20.98
N GLU A 185 -18.70 4.80 19.72
CA GLU A 185 -20.00 5.32 19.30
C GLU A 185 -20.81 4.25 18.58
N THR A 186 -22.13 4.45 18.53
CA THR A 186 -23.06 3.51 17.92
C THR A 186 -22.85 3.44 16.41
N PRO A 187 -22.55 2.24 15.87
CA PRO A 187 -22.32 2.05 14.45
C PRO A 187 -23.62 1.99 13.64
N SER A 188 -23.55 2.36 12.35
CA SER A 188 -24.68 2.24 11.42
C SER A 188 -24.50 1.04 10.47
N TRP A 189 -25.56 0.28 10.24
CA TRP A 189 -25.51 -0.99 9.52
C TRP A 189 -26.69 -1.15 8.57
N LYS A 190 -26.46 -1.76 7.41
CA LYS A 190 -27.52 -2.20 6.48
C LYS A 190 -27.17 -3.57 5.92
N ASN A 191 -28.07 -4.54 6.08
CA ASN A 191 -27.89 -5.93 5.61
C ASN A 191 -26.55 -6.54 6.10
N SER A 192 -26.19 -6.34 7.36
CA SER A 192 -24.93 -6.81 7.91
C SER A 192 -25.17 -7.72 9.12
N ALA A 193 -24.29 -8.69 9.30
CA ALA A 193 -24.29 -9.60 10.45
C ALA A 193 -23.11 -9.27 11.38
N LEU A 194 -23.34 -9.37 12.69
CA LEU A 194 -22.35 -9.12 13.72
C LEU A 194 -22.51 -10.12 14.86
N GLU A 195 -21.44 -10.80 15.26
CA GLU A 195 -21.50 -11.72 16.40
C GLU A 195 -21.35 -10.99 17.74
N LYS A 196 -20.36 -10.10 17.88
CA LYS A 196 -20.03 -9.44 19.15
C LYS A 196 -19.76 -7.96 18.96
N LEU A 197 -20.57 -7.13 19.61
CA LEU A 197 -20.39 -5.68 19.70
C LEU A 197 -20.07 -5.25 21.13
N CYS A 198 -19.02 -4.45 21.30
CA CYS A 198 -18.81 -3.67 22.51
C CYS A 198 -18.87 -2.19 22.16
N VAL A 199 -19.82 -1.46 22.75
CA VAL A 199 -19.92 0.00 22.68
C VAL A 199 -19.66 0.59 24.06
N GLY A 200 -18.73 1.55 24.17
CA GLY A 200 -18.44 2.24 25.43
C GLY A 200 -16.97 2.59 25.64
N GLU A 201 -16.67 3.19 26.80
CA GLU A 201 -15.30 3.53 27.19
C GLU A 201 -14.48 2.26 27.49
N CYS A 202 -13.42 2.03 26.71
CA CYS A 202 -12.50 0.93 26.97
C CYS A 202 -11.58 1.27 28.16
N PRO A 203 -11.44 0.39 29.17
CA PRO A 203 -10.27 0.43 30.05
C PRO A 203 -9.00 0.20 29.22
N ARG A 204 -7.93 0.92 29.57
CA ARG A 204 -6.67 1.05 28.83
C ARG A 204 -5.96 -0.29 28.61
#